data_AF-A0A973X5N3-F1
#
_entry.id   AF-A0A973X5N3-F1
#
_cell.length_a   1.000
_cell.length_b   1.000
_cell.length_c   1.000
_cell.angle_alpha   90.00
_cell.angle_beta   90.00
_cell.angle_gamma   90.00
#
_symmetry.space_group_name_H-M   'P 1'
#
loop_
_entity.id
_entity.type
_entity.pdbx_description
1 polymer ?
#
loop_
_entity_poly.entity_id
_entity_poly.type
_entity_poly.pdbx_seq_one_letter_code
_entity_poly.pdbx_strand_id
1 'polypeptide(L)' 'VIFIAGNMPMVSEITPLIIIGKLEQYDYAGATAVAVVLLVISFILLLVINALQAWQRRRNGASS' A
#
# COMPACT_ATOMS: atom_id res chain seq x y z
N VAL A 1 5.60 15.67 6.62
CA VAL A 1 5.85 14.77 7.77
C VAL A 1 4.53 14.56 8.48
N ILE A 2 3.99 13.34 8.49
CA ILE A 2 2.75 13.03 9.23
C ILE A 2 3.20 12.58 10.62
N PHE A 3 2.93 13.37 11.64
CA PHE A 3 3.20 13.01 13.04
C PHE A 3 1.98 12.27 13.57
N ILE A 4 2.12 10.96 13.86
CA ILE A 4 1.08 10.13 14.46
C ILE A 4 1.55 9.75 15.86
N ALA A 5 0.99 10.37 16.89
CA ALA A 5 1.36 10.19 18.30
C ALA A 5 0.73 8.94 18.96
N GLY A 6 0.39 7.91 18.17
CA GLY A 6 -0.32 6.71 18.62
C GLY A 6 0.27 5.43 18.05
N ASN A 7 1.57 5.20 18.25
CA ASN A 7 2.23 3.94 17.93
C ASN A 7 2.04 2.98 19.12
N MET A 8 0.99 2.17 19.09
CA MET A 8 0.94 0.95 19.90
C MET A 8 1.44 -0.22 19.04
N PRO A 9 2.52 -0.92 19.44
CA PRO A 9 3.04 -2.07 18.70
C PRO A 9 1.91 -3.06 18.41
N MET A 10 1.85 -3.57 17.18
CA MET A 10 0.84 -4.55 16.74
C MET A 10 -0.63 -4.09 16.71
N VAL A 11 -0.98 -2.87 17.15
CA VAL A 11 -2.36 -2.35 17.16
C VAL A 11 -2.54 -1.16 16.22
N SER A 12 -1.59 -0.22 16.27
CA SER A 12 -1.65 1.04 15.52
C SER A 12 -0.32 1.33 14.82
N GLU A 13 0.40 0.28 14.44
CA GLU A 13 1.69 0.43 13.80
C GLU A 13 1.52 0.72 12.30
N ILE A 14 1.99 1.89 11.88
CA ILE A 14 2.04 2.19 10.45
C ILE A 14 3.13 1.35 9.81
N THR A 15 2.83 0.71 8.67
CA THR A 15 3.80 -0.15 7.95
C THR A 15 5.16 0.52 7.67
N PRO A 16 5.25 1.84 7.41
CA PRO A 16 6.54 2.55 7.30
C PRO A 16 7.43 2.45 8.55
N LEU A 17 6.84 2.38 9.76
CA LEU A 17 7.59 2.28 11.00
C LEU A 17 8.23 0.90 11.17
N ILE A 18 7.52 -0.16 10.76
CA ILE A 18 8.05 -1.53 10.74
C ILE A 18 9.27 -1.64 9.82
N ILE A 19 9.23 -0.98 8.66
CA ILE A 19 10.35 -0.97 7.70
C ILE A 19 11.56 -0.29 8.32
N ILE A 20 11.40 0.86 8.98
CA ILE A 20 12.50 1.55 9.66
C ILE A 20 13.06 0.69 10.80
N GLY A 21 12.21 0.07 11.63
CA GLY A 21 12.66 -0.82 12.70
C GLY A 21 13.45 -2.04 12.18
N LYS A 22 13.06 -2.60 11.03
CA LYS A 22 13.80 -3.66 10.33
C LYS A 22 15.16 -3.18 9.81
N LEU A 23 15.22 -1.97 9.25
CA LEU A 23 16.47 -1.36 8.78
C LEU A 23 17.44 -1.03 9.92
N GLU A 24 16.94 -0.55 11.07
CA GLU A 24 17.75 -0.29 12.26
C GLU A 24 18.32 -1.58 12.87
N GLN A 25 17.59 -2.69 12.75
CA GLN A 25 18.08 -4.02 13.14
C GLN A 25 19.01 -4.66 12.09
N TYR A 26 19.43 -3.92 11.06
CA TYR A 26 20.21 -4.38 9.91
C TYR A 26 19.54 -5.54 9.11
N ASP A 27 18.24 -5.78 9.30
CA ASP A 27 17.45 -6.76 8.55
C ASP A 27 16.85 -6.11 7.29
N TYR A 28 17.74 -5.78 6.36
CA TYR A 28 17.39 -5.20 5.06
C TYR A 28 16.52 -6.14 4.21
N ALA A 29 16.70 -7.46 4.36
CA ALA A 29 15.92 -8.47 3.65
C ALA A 29 14.45 -8.45 4.12
N GLY A 30 14.20 -8.38 5.44
CA GLY A 30 12.86 -8.23 5.98
C GLY A 30 12.20 -6.90 5.60
N ALA A 31 12.95 -5.80 5.62
CA ALA A 31 12.46 -4.49 5.21
C ALA A 31 12.03 -4.45 3.74
N THR A 32 12.85 -5.00 2.84
CA THR A 32 12.57 -5.05 1.39
C THR A 32 11.40 -5.97 1.05
N ALA A 33 11.25 -7.11 1.73
CA ALA A 33 10.09 -7.98 1.54
C ALA A 33 8.77 -7.27 1.84
N VAL A 34 8.69 -6.54 2.96
CA VAL A 34 7.50 -5.76 3.33
C VAL A 34 7.24 -4.65 2.29
N ALA A 35 8.29 -3.95 1.86
CA ALA A 35 8.17 -2.91 0.84
C ALA A 35 7.64 -3.44 -0.51
N VAL A 36 8.11 -4.61 -0.95
CA VAL A 36 7.65 -5.25 -2.20
C VAL A 36 6.20 -5.70 -2.10
N VAL A 37 5.78 -6.26 -0.96
CA VAL A 37 4.37 -6.64 -0.74
C VAL A 37 3.46 -5.41 -0.85
N LEU A 38 3.84 -4.30 -0.23
CA LEU A 38 3.10 -3.03 -0.34
C LEU A 38 3.05 -2.50 -1.78
N LEU A 39 4.14 -2.62 -2.53
CA LEU A 39 4.20 -2.24 -3.94
C LEU A 39 3.21 -3.06 -4.78
N VAL A 40 3.22 -4.38 -4.61
CA VAL A 40 2.34 -5.31 -5.35
C VAL A 40 0.88 -5.03 -5.02
N ILE A 41 0.53 -4.84 -3.74
CA ILE A 41 -0.83 -4.50 -3.32
C ILE A 41 -1.26 -3.18 -3.97
N SER A 42 -0.40 -2.16 -3.96
CA SER A 42 -0.70 -0.86 -4.58
C SER A 42 -0.95 -1.00 -6.07
N PHE A 43 -0.15 -1.82 -6.77
CA PHE A 43 -0.30 -2.07 -8.19
C PHE A 43 -1.60 -2.80 -8.53
N ILE A 44 -1.95 -3.83 -7.75
CA ILE A 44 -3.23 -4.56 -7.89
C ILE A 44 -4.40 -3.60 -7.70
N LEU A 45 -4.35 -2.77 -6.67
CA LEU A 45 -5.43 -1.84 -6.36
C LEU A 45 -5.62 -0.80 -7.47
N LEU A 46 -4.54 -0.28 -8.02
CA LEU A 46 -4.58 0.59 -9.20
C LEU A 46 -5.16 -0.12 -10.44
N LEU A 47 -4.78 -1.38 -10.68
CA LEU A 47 -5.27 -2.16 -11.81
C LEU A 47 -6.78 -2.43 -11.68
N VAL A 48 -7.24 -2.79 -10.47
CA VAL A 48 -8.66 -2.97 -10.15
C VAL A 48 -9.43 -1.67 -10.37
N ILE A 49 -8.94 -0.53 -9.85
CA ILE A 49 -9.58 0.77 -10.06
C ILE A 49 -9.65 1.09 -11.56
N ASN A 50 -8.56 0.89 -12.29
CA ASN A 50 -8.50 1.16 -13.73
C ASN A 50 -9.49 0.28 -14.52
N ALA A 51 -9.58 -1.01 -14.18
CA ALA A 51 -10.50 -1.96 -14.79
C ALA A 51 -11.96 -1.60 -14.50
N LEU A 52 -12.29 -1.25 -13.25
CA LEU A 52 -13.63 -0.82 -12.85
C LEU A 52 -14.02 0.49 -13.56
N GLN A 53 -13.12 1.47 -13.62
CA GLN A 53 -13.35 2.69 -14.38
C GLN A 53 -13.56 2.41 -15.87
N ALA A 54 -12.78 1.50 -16.47
CA ALA A 54 -12.92 1.13 -17.88
C ALA A 54 -14.27 0.44 -18.15
N TRP A 55 -14.72 -0.46 -17.27
CA TRP A 55 -16.01 -1.13 -17.38
C TRP A 55 -17.18 -0.16 -17.21
N GLN A 56 -17.08 0.76 -16.26
CA GLN A 56 -18.08 1.81 -16.06
C GLN A 56 -18.12 2.77 -17.25
N ARG A 57 -16.98 3.18 -17.82
CA ARG A 57 -16.91 3.98 -19.06
C ARG A 57 -17.56 3.26 -20.25
N ARG A 58 -17.31 1.95 -20.41
CA ARG A 58 -17.93 1.15 -21.48
C ARG A 58 -19.45 1.03 -21.32
N ARG A 59 -19.96 0.98 -20.08
CA ARG A 59 -21.41 0.96 -19.81
C ARG A 59 -22.06 2.33 -19.94
N ASN A 60 -21.38 3.41 -19.56
CA ASN A 60 -21.91 4.76 -19.60
C ASN A 60 -21.73 5.44 -20.97
N GLY A 61 -20.77 5.00 -21.78
CA GLY A 61 -20.50 5.49 -23.14
C GLY A 61 -21.45 4.93 -24.22
N ALA A 62 -22.37 4.03 -23.86
CA ALA A 62 -23.43 3.54 -24.75
C ALA A 62 -24.74 4.35 -24.63
N SER A 63 -24.72 5.46 -23.88
CA SER A 63 -25.87 6.32 -23.58
C SER A 63 -25.74 7.74 -24.14
N SER A 64 -25.04 7.92 -25.26
CA SER A 64 -25.02 9.19 -26.02
C SER A 64 -25.49 8.98 -27.45
#